data_AF-A0A0D0CAD6-F1
#
_entry.id   AF-A0A0D0CAD6-F1
#
_cell.length_a   1.000
_cell.length_b   1.000
_cell.length_c   1.000
_cell.angle_alpha   90.00
_cell.angle_beta   90.00
_cell.angle_gamma   90.00
#
_symmetry.space_group_name_H-M   'P 1'
#
loop_
_entity.id
_entity.type
_entity.pdbx_description
1 polymer ?
#
loop_
_entity_poly.entity_id
_entity_poly.type
_entity_poly.pdbx_seq_one_letter_code
_entity_poly.pdbx_strand_id
1 'polypeptide(L)'
;LSSKLKNVLSASRAACRAFDNLNSGVPEAERRDWMDMECAAPNMQIDDPSAMDIFQLKANKAASVQTVEMELLGKHASFVETPQGTVTWLAQGLAIEESAIHIMKDKKSLGLSATEIQKLAVARRMDCPSSKISKFIAAAMFYYSESEWDEQNNDPHCDFPFPFIHLPALPLSLSLGHRNCNEHGLAILAELELQLCIGQANDTLDKNYNRAVIAQTTRD
;
A
#
# COMPACT_ATOMS: atom_id res chain seq x y z
N LEU A 1 4.24 -4.33 -29.88
CA LEU A 1 4.13 -3.63 -28.57
C LEU A 1 3.92 -4.68 -27.49
N SER A 2 4.86 -4.81 -26.54
CA SER A 2 4.76 -5.80 -25.45
C SER A 2 3.53 -5.52 -24.55
N SER A 3 2.98 -6.55 -23.91
CA SER A 3 1.85 -6.41 -22.97
C SER A 3 2.14 -5.39 -21.86
N LYS A 4 3.37 -5.38 -21.35
CA LYS A 4 3.86 -4.42 -20.35
C LYS A 4 3.72 -2.97 -20.82
N LEU A 5 4.15 -2.68 -22.06
CA LEU A 5 4.06 -1.33 -22.60
C LEU A 5 2.61 -0.88 -22.83
N LYS A 6 1.72 -1.80 -23.22
CA LYS A 6 0.28 -1.51 -23.33
C LYS A 6 -0.34 -1.16 -21.98
N ASN A 7 0.05 -1.87 -20.92
CA ASN A 7 -0.44 -1.61 -19.55
C ASN A 7 0.09 -0.29 -18.99
N VAL A 8 1.35 0.06 -19.25
CA VAL A 8 1.91 1.36 -18.83
C VAL A 8 1.18 2.51 -19.54
N LEU A 9 0.92 2.36 -20.85
CA LEU A 9 0.19 3.38 -21.61
C LEU A 9 -1.27 3.52 -21.17
N SER A 10 -1.95 2.43 -20.84
CA SER A 10 -3.32 2.49 -20.32
C SER A 10 -3.39 3.12 -18.93
N ALA A 11 -2.46 2.79 -18.04
CA ALA A 11 -2.34 3.39 -16.71
C ALA A 11 -2.03 4.88 -16.80
N SER A 12 -1.08 5.29 -17.65
CA SER A 12 -0.76 6.69 -17.89
C SER A 12 -1.98 7.47 -18.38
N ARG A 13 -2.73 6.93 -19.35
CA ARG A 13 -3.95 7.58 -19.85
C ARG A 13 -5.05 7.65 -18.79
N ALA A 14 -5.16 6.64 -17.92
CA ALA A 14 -6.09 6.68 -16.79
C ALA A 14 -5.71 7.76 -15.78
N ALA A 15 -4.41 7.90 -15.47
CA ALA A 15 -3.90 8.95 -14.60
C ALA A 15 -4.15 10.35 -15.17
N CYS A 16 -3.89 10.58 -16.46
CA CYS A 16 -4.19 11.87 -17.11
C CYS A 16 -5.68 12.23 -16.99
N ARG A 17 -6.58 11.27 -17.24
CA ARG A 17 -8.03 11.52 -17.09
C ARG A 17 -8.43 11.81 -15.65
N ALA A 18 -7.84 11.10 -14.69
CA ALA A 18 -8.10 11.35 -13.27
C ALA A 18 -7.63 12.75 -12.88
N PHE A 19 -6.48 13.18 -13.37
CA PHE A 19 -5.97 14.54 -13.19
C PHE A 19 -6.90 15.58 -13.82
N ASP A 20 -7.32 15.40 -15.07
CA ASP A 20 -8.22 16.33 -15.76
C ASP A 20 -9.58 16.45 -15.04
N ASN A 21 -10.10 15.33 -14.53
CA ASN A 21 -11.32 15.32 -13.72
C ASN A 21 -11.15 16.08 -12.41
N LEU A 22 -10.03 15.90 -11.72
CA LEU A 22 -9.72 16.65 -10.51
C LEU A 22 -9.58 18.14 -10.82
N ASN A 23 -8.83 18.47 -11.88
CA ASN A 23 -8.54 19.83 -12.29
C ASN A 23 -9.80 20.58 -12.71
N SER A 24 -10.70 19.94 -13.47
CA SER A 24 -11.98 20.52 -13.88
C SER A 24 -12.98 20.72 -12.73
N GLY A 25 -12.83 19.97 -11.63
CA GLY A 25 -13.62 20.16 -10.42
C GLY A 25 -13.28 21.44 -9.64
N VAL A 26 -12.11 22.05 -9.90
CA VAL A 26 -11.68 23.30 -9.25
C VAL A 26 -12.20 24.50 -10.06
N PRO A 27 -12.79 25.53 -9.42
CA PRO A 27 -13.16 26.78 -10.08
C PRO A 27 -11.97 27.43 -10.82
N GLU A 28 -12.24 28.01 -12.00
CA GLU A 28 -11.18 28.61 -12.82
C GLU A 28 -10.48 29.81 -12.16
N ALA A 29 -11.20 30.56 -11.32
CA ALA A 29 -10.60 31.64 -10.53
C ALA A 29 -9.58 31.09 -9.54
N GLU A 30 -9.95 30.06 -8.79
CA GLU A 30 -9.08 29.43 -7.78
C GLU A 30 -7.85 28.76 -8.42
N ARG A 31 -8.01 28.12 -9.59
CA ARG A 31 -6.84 27.62 -10.35
C ARG A 31 -5.88 28.72 -10.77
N ARG A 32 -6.40 29.88 -11.22
CA ARG A 32 -5.55 31.01 -11.62
C ARG A 32 -4.81 31.58 -10.42
N ASP A 33 -5.50 31.75 -9.31
CA ASP A 33 -4.89 32.20 -8.05
C ASP A 33 -3.76 31.25 -7.62
N TRP A 34 -3.96 29.92 -7.75
CA TRP A 34 -2.91 28.93 -7.45
C TRP A 34 -1.71 29.02 -8.41
N MET A 35 -1.94 29.20 -9.71
CA MET A 35 -0.85 29.38 -10.67
C MET A 35 -0.07 30.68 -10.43
N ASP A 36 -0.76 31.78 -10.10
CA ASP A 36 -0.12 33.06 -9.80
C ASP A 36 0.72 32.96 -8.52
N MET A 37 0.20 32.26 -7.49
CA MET A 37 0.97 31.96 -6.28
C MET A 37 2.19 31.07 -6.57
N GLU A 38 2.04 30.02 -7.38
CA GLU A 38 3.14 29.13 -7.79
C GLU A 38 4.25 29.88 -8.53
N CYS A 39 3.89 30.79 -9.45
CA CYS A 39 4.85 31.62 -10.17
C CYS A 39 5.55 32.66 -9.26
N ALA A 40 4.86 33.17 -8.25
CA ALA A 40 5.39 34.20 -7.35
C ALA A 40 6.31 33.64 -6.26
N ALA A 41 6.00 32.45 -5.74
CA ALA A 41 6.67 31.90 -4.55
C ALA A 41 8.20 31.76 -4.67
N PRO A 42 8.80 31.27 -5.77
CA PRO A 42 10.27 31.19 -5.89
C PRO A 42 10.94 32.57 -5.84
N ASN A 43 10.28 33.60 -6.36
CA ASN A 43 10.80 34.96 -6.38
C ASN A 43 10.68 35.65 -5.01
N MET A 44 9.66 35.27 -4.24
CA MET A 44 9.40 35.83 -2.91
C MET A 44 10.14 35.11 -1.77
N GLN A 45 10.68 33.91 -2.01
CA GLN A 45 11.31 33.08 -0.97
C GLN A 45 12.40 33.79 -0.14
N ILE A 46 13.13 34.73 -0.75
CA ILE A 46 14.22 35.46 -0.07
C ILE A 46 13.68 36.50 0.92
N ASP A 47 12.61 37.20 0.54
CA ASP A 47 12.03 38.30 1.33
C ASP A 47 10.95 37.79 2.30
N ASP A 48 10.21 36.76 1.89
CA ASP A 48 9.20 36.05 2.67
C ASP A 48 9.33 34.53 2.46
N PRO A 49 10.08 33.85 3.33
CA PRO A 49 10.20 32.39 3.28
C PRO A 49 8.87 31.65 3.39
N SER A 50 7.83 32.26 3.98
CA SER A 50 6.50 31.64 4.09
C SER A 50 5.73 31.61 2.76
N ALA A 51 6.17 32.35 1.74
CA ALA A 51 5.64 32.24 0.38
C ALA A 51 5.85 30.82 -0.21
N MET A 52 6.83 30.06 0.29
CA MET A 52 7.05 28.66 -0.10
C MET A 52 6.03 27.69 0.52
N ASP A 53 5.23 28.13 1.49
CA ASP A 53 4.23 27.29 2.16
C ASP A 53 3.07 26.88 1.23
N ILE A 54 2.95 27.50 0.05
CA ILE A 54 1.99 27.06 -0.97
C ILE A 54 2.26 25.64 -1.48
N PHE A 55 3.51 25.19 -1.41
CA PHE A 55 3.91 23.82 -1.74
C PHE A 55 3.79 22.88 -0.53
N GLN A 56 3.56 23.44 0.67
CA GLN A 56 3.22 22.66 1.84
C GLN A 56 1.73 22.35 1.81
N LEU A 57 1.41 21.11 1.46
CA LEU A 57 0.05 20.61 1.50
C LEU A 57 -0.46 20.64 2.96
N LYS A 58 -1.27 21.65 3.32
CA LYS A 58 -2.03 21.71 4.58
C LYS A 58 -3.22 20.73 4.51
N ALA A 59 -2.94 19.46 4.28
CA ALA A 59 -3.95 18.42 4.39
C ALA A 59 -4.15 18.08 5.86
N ASN A 60 -5.40 17.90 6.28
CA ASN A 60 -5.67 17.21 7.54
C ASN A 60 -4.99 15.84 7.49
N LYS A 61 -4.40 15.42 8.60
CA LYS A 61 -3.76 14.10 8.70
C LYS A 61 -4.78 13.05 8.25
N ALA A 62 -4.49 12.38 7.14
CA ALA A 62 -5.33 11.35 6.61
C ALA A 62 -5.43 10.19 7.62
N ALA A 63 -6.56 9.48 7.63
CA ALA A 63 -6.77 8.39 8.58
C ALA A 63 -5.68 7.31 8.40
N SER A 64 -5.02 6.96 9.49
CA SER A 64 -4.04 5.88 9.53
C SER A 64 -4.72 4.52 9.42
N VAL A 65 -3.96 3.46 9.12
CA VAL A 65 -4.49 2.09 9.13
C VAL A 65 -5.13 1.76 10.49
N GLN A 66 -4.56 2.24 11.59
CA GLN A 66 -5.08 2.00 12.94
C GLN A 66 -6.42 2.71 13.17
N THR A 67 -6.56 3.95 12.70
CA THR A 67 -7.82 4.70 12.81
C THR A 67 -8.89 4.06 11.95
N VAL A 68 -8.55 3.65 10.73
CA VAL A 68 -9.47 2.94 9.83
C VAL A 68 -9.88 1.60 10.42
N GLU A 69 -8.95 0.79 10.94
CA GLU A 69 -9.25 -0.49 11.58
C GLU A 69 -10.20 -0.30 12.77
N MET A 70 -9.94 0.70 13.64
CA MET A 70 -10.80 1.01 14.78
C MET A 70 -12.22 1.40 14.35
N GLU A 71 -12.33 2.26 13.33
CA GLU A 71 -13.62 2.68 12.77
C GLU A 71 -14.38 1.48 12.17
N LEU A 72 -13.68 0.63 11.43
CA LEU A 72 -14.24 -0.59 10.85
C LEU A 72 -14.73 -1.54 11.94
N LEU A 73 -13.95 -1.79 12.99
CA LEU A 73 -14.37 -2.61 14.13
C LEU A 73 -15.62 -2.06 14.82
N GLY A 74 -15.72 -0.74 14.98
CA GLY A 74 -16.90 -0.08 15.55
C GLY A 74 -18.16 -0.22 14.68
N LYS A 75 -18.01 -0.10 13.35
CA LYS A 75 -19.10 -0.30 12.38
C LYS A 75 -19.52 -1.77 12.26
N HIS A 76 -18.58 -2.69 12.34
CA HIS A 76 -18.80 -4.12 12.13
C HIS A 76 -19.59 -4.79 13.27
N ALA A 77 -19.67 -4.15 14.45
CA ALA A 77 -20.59 -4.57 15.52
C ALA A 77 -22.08 -4.49 15.11
N SER A 78 -22.40 -3.87 13.95
CA SER A 78 -23.75 -3.71 13.42
C SER A 78 -24.04 -4.52 12.14
N PHE A 79 -23.05 -5.16 11.53
CA PHE A 79 -23.20 -5.91 10.28
C PHE A 79 -23.47 -7.39 10.55
N VAL A 80 -24.53 -7.94 9.95
CA VAL A 80 -24.99 -9.33 10.18
C VAL A 80 -24.24 -10.37 9.33
N GLU A 81 -23.57 -9.95 8.25
CA GLU A 81 -23.15 -10.84 7.15
C GLU A 81 -21.68 -11.30 7.19
N THR A 82 -20.87 -10.77 8.10
CA THR A 82 -19.43 -11.03 8.15
C THR A 82 -19.00 -11.60 9.50
N PRO A 83 -18.27 -12.72 9.54
CA PRO A 83 -17.84 -13.33 10.79
C PRO A 83 -17.12 -12.35 11.73
N GLN A 84 -17.34 -12.50 13.04
CA GLN A 84 -16.64 -11.71 14.04
C GLN A 84 -15.12 -11.91 13.89
N GLY A 85 -14.37 -10.82 13.77
CA GLY A 85 -12.90 -10.85 13.64
C GLY A 85 -12.37 -10.77 12.21
N THR A 86 -13.22 -10.68 11.18
CA THR A 86 -12.78 -10.50 9.79
C THR A 86 -11.89 -9.28 9.58
N VAL A 87 -12.25 -8.12 10.13
CA VAL A 87 -11.45 -6.88 10.03
C VAL A 87 -10.06 -7.06 10.63
N THR A 88 -9.98 -7.65 11.83
CA THR A 88 -8.71 -7.94 12.49
C THR A 88 -7.88 -8.96 11.72
N TRP A 89 -8.53 -9.97 11.13
CA TRP A 89 -7.86 -10.93 10.27
C TRP A 89 -7.26 -10.23 9.04
N LEU A 90 -8.04 -9.42 8.31
CA LEU A 90 -7.53 -8.64 7.17
C LEU A 90 -6.35 -7.72 7.56
N ALA A 91 -6.47 -6.99 8.67
CA ALA A 91 -5.39 -6.14 9.16
C ALA A 91 -4.10 -6.95 9.47
N GLN A 92 -4.24 -8.16 10.01
CA GLN A 92 -3.10 -9.06 10.21
C GLN A 92 -2.47 -9.51 8.89
N GLY A 93 -3.29 -9.83 7.88
CA GLY A 93 -2.81 -10.20 6.55
C GLY A 93 -1.98 -9.09 5.91
N LEU A 94 -2.49 -7.87 5.95
CA LEU A 94 -1.81 -6.68 5.44
C LEU A 94 -0.50 -6.38 6.18
N ALA A 95 -0.46 -6.56 7.51
CA ALA A 95 0.77 -6.39 8.29
C ALA A 95 1.84 -7.46 7.98
N ILE A 96 1.42 -8.68 7.68
CA ILE A 96 2.31 -9.76 7.23
C ILE A 96 2.90 -9.41 5.86
N GLU A 97 2.07 -8.94 4.93
CA GLU A 97 2.50 -8.52 3.60
C GLU A 97 3.49 -7.36 3.68
N GLU A 98 3.18 -6.31 4.45
CA GLU A 98 4.07 -5.17 4.64
C GLU A 98 5.44 -5.63 5.20
N SER A 99 5.44 -6.56 6.16
CA SER A 99 6.67 -7.13 6.71
C SER A 99 7.47 -7.90 5.65
N ALA A 100 6.79 -8.69 4.81
CA ALA A 100 7.42 -9.42 3.71
C ALA A 100 8.03 -8.48 2.66
N ILE A 101 7.33 -7.40 2.29
CA ILE A 101 7.82 -6.39 1.36
C ILE A 101 9.09 -5.72 1.88
N HIS A 102 9.12 -5.34 3.16
CA HIS A 102 10.31 -4.76 3.78
C HIS A 102 11.51 -5.72 3.73
N ILE A 103 11.30 -7.00 4.02
CA ILE A 103 12.39 -7.97 3.98
C ILE A 103 12.84 -8.25 2.54
N MET A 104 11.92 -8.29 1.58
CA MET A 104 12.26 -8.41 0.16
C MET A 104 13.07 -7.19 -0.34
N LYS A 105 12.73 -5.99 0.13
CA LYS A 105 13.50 -4.77 -0.15
C LYS A 105 14.90 -4.86 0.44
N ASP A 106 15.03 -5.31 1.70
CA ASP A 106 16.33 -5.53 2.33
C ASP A 106 17.15 -6.57 1.55
N LYS A 107 16.54 -7.69 1.17
CA LYS A 107 17.18 -8.72 0.33
C LYS A 107 17.63 -8.17 -1.02
N LYS A 108 16.85 -7.29 -1.66
CA LYS A 108 17.24 -6.62 -2.91
C LYS A 108 18.38 -5.62 -2.71
N SER A 109 18.47 -5.00 -1.55
CA SER A 109 19.58 -4.10 -1.19
C SER A 109 20.88 -4.86 -0.88
N LEU A 110 20.79 -6.16 -0.61
CA LEU A 110 21.96 -7.02 -0.52
C LEU A 110 22.54 -7.23 -1.92
N GLY A 111 23.74 -6.71 -2.15
CA GLY A 111 24.50 -6.97 -3.37
C GLY A 111 24.96 -8.42 -3.46
N LEU A 112 25.54 -8.78 -4.62
CA LEU A 112 26.09 -10.11 -4.88
C LEU A 112 27.19 -10.52 -3.88
N SER A 113 27.82 -9.54 -3.22
CA SER A 113 28.87 -9.73 -2.22
C SER A 113 28.37 -9.77 -0.77
N ALA A 114 27.07 -10.01 -0.54
CA ALA A 114 26.52 -10.07 0.81
C ALA A 114 27.22 -11.15 1.66
N THR A 115 27.59 -10.79 2.88
CA THR A 115 28.26 -11.72 3.80
C THR A 115 27.28 -12.78 4.31
N GLU A 116 27.80 -13.93 4.72
CA GLU A 116 26.97 -14.99 5.32
C GLU A 116 26.19 -14.51 6.55
N ILE A 117 26.75 -13.56 7.30
CA ILE A 117 26.07 -12.92 8.44
C ILE A 117 24.86 -12.10 7.97
N GLN A 118 25.00 -11.33 6.89
CA GLN A 118 23.90 -10.55 6.32
C GLN A 118 22.80 -11.44 5.75
N LYS A 119 23.18 -12.52 5.04
CA LYS A 119 22.23 -13.52 4.53
C LYS A 119 21.48 -14.21 5.67
N LEU A 120 22.18 -14.62 6.72
CA LEU A 120 21.58 -15.23 7.91
C LEU A 120 20.66 -14.26 8.66
N ALA A 121 21.00 -12.98 8.74
CA ALA A 121 20.15 -11.96 9.34
C ALA A 121 18.83 -11.76 8.55
N VAL A 122 18.89 -11.83 7.22
CA VAL A 122 17.67 -11.83 6.38
C VAL A 122 16.87 -13.13 6.58
N ALA A 123 17.54 -14.29 6.56
CA ALA A 123 16.93 -15.61 6.83
C ALA A 123 16.09 -15.60 8.12
N ARG A 124 16.72 -15.24 9.24
CA ARG A 124 16.07 -15.16 10.56
C ARG A 124 14.90 -14.19 10.60
N ARG A 125 15.00 -13.07 9.88
CA ARG A 125 13.90 -12.09 9.82
C ARG A 125 12.70 -12.60 9.06
N MET A 126 12.85 -13.58 8.16
CA MET A 126 11.70 -14.18 7.43
C MET A 126 11.04 -15.31 8.19
N ASP A 127 11.71 -15.96 9.14
CA ASP A 127 11.08 -16.99 9.97
C ASP A 127 9.83 -16.45 10.69
N CYS A 128 9.85 -15.17 11.08
CA CYS A 128 8.73 -14.51 11.76
C CYS A 128 7.50 -14.34 10.83
N PRO A 129 7.59 -13.68 9.66
CA PRO A 129 6.53 -13.70 8.66
C PRO A 129 6.09 -15.10 8.27
N SER A 130 7.01 -16.04 7.98
CA SER A 130 6.66 -17.41 7.62
C SER A 130 5.77 -18.10 8.66
N SER A 131 6.10 -17.98 9.94
CA SER A 131 5.26 -18.50 11.02
C SER A 131 3.90 -17.80 11.10
N LYS A 132 3.85 -16.47 10.91
CA LYS A 132 2.60 -15.70 10.88
C LYS A 132 1.72 -16.09 9.70
N ILE A 133 2.31 -16.34 8.53
CA ILE A 133 1.63 -16.80 7.32
C ILE A 133 0.95 -18.14 7.56
N SER A 134 1.68 -19.11 8.14
CA SER A 134 1.07 -20.42 8.45
C SER A 134 -0.12 -20.28 9.41
N LYS A 135 -0.01 -19.42 10.43
CA LYS A 135 -1.12 -19.15 11.36
C LYS A 135 -2.28 -18.43 10.67
N PHE A 136 -1.97 -17.48 9.80
CA PHE A 136 -2.96 -16.72 9.04
C PHE A 136 -3.77 -17.63 8.10
N ILE A 137 -3.09 -18.52 7.37
CA ILE A 137 -3.73 -19.53 6.50
C ILE A 137 -4.59 -20.49 7.32
N ALA A 138 -4.09 -20.98 8.45
CA ALA A 138 -4.87 -21.84 9.33
C ALA A 138 -6.14 -21.14 9.87
N ALA A 139 -6.07 -19.82 10.14
CA ALA A 139 -7.22 -19.02 10.51
C ALA A 139 -8.18 -18.77 9.33
N ALA A 140 -7.68 -18.68 8.10
CA ALA A 140 -8.50 -18.52 6.90
C ALA A 140 -9.48 -19.70 6.74
N MET A 141 -9.03 -20.93 7.03
CA MET A 141 -9.86 -22.14 6.99
C MET A 141 -11.05 -22.09 7.96
N PHE A 142 -11.01 -21.25 8.99
CA PHE A 142 -12.14 -21.02 9.89
C PHE A 142 -13.19 -20.06 9.29
N TYR A 143 -12.73 -19.09 8.49
CA TYR A 143 -13.59 -18.11 7.84
C TYR A 143 -14.14 -18.61 6.48
N TYR A 144 -13.48 -19.57 5.85
CA TYR A 144 -13.85 -20.13 4.55
C TYR A 144 -13.88 -21.66 4.61
N SER A 145 -15.04 -22.27 4.33
CA SER A 145 -15.14 -23.72 4.11
C SER A 145 -14.45 -24.12 2.80
N GLU A 146 -13.77 -25.28 2.80
CA GLU A 146 -12.87 -25.89 1.80
C GLU A 146 -13.22 -25.84 0.28
N SER A 147 -14.30 -25.24 -0.19
CA SER A 147 -14.85 -25.54 -1.52
C SER A 147 -14.45 -24.64 -2.70
N GLU A 148 -13.51 -23.69 -2.58
CA GLU A 148 -13.31 -22.73 -3.70
C GLU A 148 -11.88 -22.23 -3.96
N TRP A 149 -10.86 -22.87 -3.39
CA TRP A 149 -9.46 -22.56 -3.73
C TRP A 149 -8.86 -23.68 -4.59
N ASP A 150 -9.32 -23.80 -5.84
CA ASP A 150 -8.51 -24.48 -6.85
C ASP A 150 -7.27 -23.62 -7.10
N GLU A 151 -6.09 -24.17 -6.78
CA GLU A 151 -4.77 -23.58 -6.99
C GLU A 151 -4.54 -23.22 -8.46
N GLN A 152 -4.97 -22.04 -8.88
CA GLN A 152 -4.47 -21.39 -10.10
C GLN A 152 -3.39 -20.39 -9.73
N ASN A 153 -2.23 -20.90 -9.31
CA ASN A 153 -1.02 -20.10 -9.27
C ASN A 153 0.18 -20.89 -9.82
N ASN A 154 0.06 -21.27 -11.10
CA ASN A 154 1.20 -21.72 -11.90
C ASN A 154 1.82 -20.51 -12.61
N ASP A 155 2.45 -19.59 -11.87
CA ASP A 155 3.44 -18.67 -12.45
C ASP A 155 4.84 -19.30 -12.30
N PRO A 156 5.45 -19.82 -13.38
CA PRO A 156 6.72 -20.53 -13.30
C PRO A 156 7.95 -19.64 -13.09
N HIS A 157 7.82 -18.32 -12.86
CA HIS A 157 8.95 -17.40 -12.99
C HIS A 157 9.26 -16.48 -11.79
N CYS A 158 9.07 -16.99 -10.56
CA CYS A 158 9.79 -16.43 -9.40
C CYS A 158 11.20 -17.03 -9.27
N ASP A 159 11.99 -17.01 -10.34
CA ASP A 159 13.43 -17.32 -10.30
C ASP A 159 14.19 -16.15 -9.69
N PHE A 160 14.09 -15.97 -8.37
CA PHE A 160 15.09 -15.21 -7.65
C PHE A 160 16.32 -16.10 -7.46
N PRO A 161 17.55 -15.62 -7.74
CA PRO A 161 18.77 -16.43 -7.76
C PRO A 161 19.29 -16.80 -6.35
N PHE A 162 18.41 -16.90 -5.35
CA PHE A 162 18.75 -17.26 -3.98
C PHE A 162 17.85 -18.42 -3.52
N PRO A 163 18.33 -19.68 -3.57
CA PRO A 163 17.53 -20.89 -3.34
C PRO A 163 17.11 -21.11 -1.87
N PHE A 164 17.49 -20.22 -0.95
CA PHE A 164 17.33 -20.45 0.49
C PHE A 164 16.06 -19.85 1.09
N ILE A 165 15.26 -19.15 0.28
CA ILE A 165 14.07 -18.44 0.77
C ILE A 165 13.01 -18.51 -0.32
N HIS A 166 12.28 -19.61 -0.36
CA HIS A 166 10.97 -19.63 -0.98
C HIS A 166 10.00 -18.97 0.01
N LEU A 167 9.62 -17.72 -0.26
CA LEU A 167 8.36 -17.24 0.28
C LEU A 167 7.29 -18.02 -0.51
N PRO A 168 6.39 -18.77 0.14
CA PRO A 168 5.18 -19.20 -0.55
C PRO A 168 4.57 -17.95 -1.16
N ALA A 169 4.17 -18.02 -2.44
CA ALA A 169 3.48 -16.92 -3.10
C ALA A 169 2.29 -16.57 -2.21
N LEU A 170 2.43 -15.46 -1.49
CA LEU A 170 1.44 -15.05 -0.52
C LEU A 170 0.19 -14.69 -1.32
N PRO A 171 -0.96 -15.33 -1.07
CA PRO A 171 -2.23 -14.85 -1.62
C PRO A 171 -2.68 -13.56 -0.90
N LEU A 172 -1.74 -12.71 -0.45
CA LEU A 172 -1.96 -11.68 0.57
C LEU A 172 -2.07 -10.25 0.06
N SER A 173 -1.60 -9.92 -1.15
CA SER A 173 -2.46 -9.02 -1.90
C SER A 173 -3.72 -9.86 -2.10
N LEU A 174 -4.89 -9.52 -1.58
CA LEU A 174 -6.09 -10.21 -2.03
C LEU A 174 -6.24 -9.87 -3.52
N SER A 175 -5.57 -10.66 -4.35
CA SER A 175 -5.64 -10.67 -5.81
C SER A 175 -7.01 -11.13 -6.26
N LEU A 176 -7.93 -11.34 -5.32
CA LEU A 176 -9.34 -11.42 -5.57
C LEU A 176 -9.72 -10.18 -6.38
N GLY A 177 -9.22 -8.98 -6.09
CA GLY A 177 -9.52 -7.82 -6.92
C GLY A 177 -11.02 -7.51 -6.93
N HIS A 178 -11.37 -6.23 -6.90
CA HIS A 178 -12.77 -5.81 -6.70
C HIS A 178 -13.80 -6.50 -7.64
N ARG A 179 -13.39 -6.94 -8.84
CA ARG A 179 -14.26 -7.68 -9.77
C ARG A 179 -14.51 -9.13 -9.35
N ASN A 180 -13.45 -9.89 -9.05
CA ASN A 180 -13.58 -11.31 -8.67
C ASN A 180 -14.23 -11.42 -7.28
N CYS A 181 -13.99 -10.47 -6.36
CA CYS A 181 -14.70 -10.45 -5.07
C CYS A 181 -16.22 -10.32 -5.24
N ASN A 182 -16.67 -9.47 -6.17
CA ASN A 182 -18.08 -9.28 -6.45
C ASN A 182 -18.72 -10.53 -7.06
N GLU A 183 -17.98 -11.25 -7.91
CA GLU A 183 -18.45 -12.48 -8.56
C GLU A 183 -18.63 -13.63 -7.56
N HIS A 184 -17.83 -13.67 -6.47
CA HIS A 184 -17.89 -14.69 -5.43
C HIS A 184 -18.65 -14.27 -4.15
N GLY A 185 -19.39 -13.16 -4.18
CA GLY A 185 -20.14 -12.68 -3.01
C GLY A 185 -19.27 -12.14 -1.87
N LEU A 186 -17.99 -11.89 -2.12
CA LEU A 186 -17.00 -11.35 -1.19
C LEU A 186 -16.83 -9.82 -1.31
N ALA A 187 -17.85 -9.13 -1.84
CA ALA A 187 -17.83 -7.68 -2.06
C ALA A 187 -17.54 -6.89 -0.77
N ILE A 188 -18.14 -7.31 0.35
CA ILE A 188 -17.94 -6.67 1.66
C ILE A 188 -16.48 -6.80 2.10
N LEU A 189 -15.87 -7.97 1.89
CA LEU A 189 -14.47 -8.21 2.25
C LEU A 189 -13.52 -7.31 1.45
N ALA A 190 -13.78 -7.17 0.14
CA ALA A 190 -13.00 -6.31 -0.75
C ALA A 190 -13.06 -4.84 -0.33
N GLU A 191 -14.22 -4.38 0.11
CA GLU A 191 -14.41 -3.01 0.60
C GLU A 191 -13.67 -2.77 1.92
N LEU A 192 -13.75 -3.73 2.86
CA LEU A 192 -13.02 -3.64 4.14
C LEU A 192 -11.51 -3.60 3.91
N GLU A 193 -10.99 -4.46 3.04
CA GLU A 193 -9.58 -4.47 2.66
C GLU A 193 -9.16 -3.15 1.99
N LEU A 194 -9.95 -2.65 1.03
CA LEU A 194 -9.66 -1.40 0.34
C LEU A 194 -9.48 -0.24 1.32
N GLN A 195 -10.36 -0.13 2.31
CA GLN A 195 -10.26 0.90 3.34
C GLN A 195 -8.97 0.75 4.16
N LEU A 196 -8.61 -0.47 4.58
CA LEU A 196 -7.36 -0.73 5.29
C LEU A 196 -6.13 -0.40 4.45
N CYS A 197 -6.12 -0.77 3.17
CA CYS A 197 -5.07 -0.44 2.21
C CYS A 197 -4.91 1.08 2.03
N ILE A 198 -6.02 1.83 1.97
CA ILE A 198 -5.99 3.30 1.95
C ILE A 198 -5.32 3.83 3.23
N GLY A 199 -5.67 3.28 4.40
CA GLY A 199 -5.02 3.61 5.67
C GLY A 199 -3.51 3.37 5.67
N GLN A 200 -3.05 2.24 5.13
CA GLN A 200 -1.62 1.94 4.99
C GLN A 200 -0.89 2.88 4.02
N ALA A 201 -1.54 3.22 2.90
CA ALA A 201 -1.00 4.18 1.96
C ALA A 201 -0.83 5.55 2.61
N ASN A 202 -1.81 5.98 3.41
CA ASN A 202 -1.75 7.23 4.17
C ASN A 202 -0.58 7.23 5.17
N ASP A 203 -0.39 6.15 5.93
CA ASP A 203 0.73 6.02 6.87
C ASP A 203 2.09 6.07 6.16
N THR A 204 2.17 5.50 4.97
CA THR A 204 3.39 5.53 4.15
C THR A 204 3.68 6.94 3.64
N LEU A 205 2.65 7.66 3.19
CA LEU A 205 2.76 9.06 2.76
C LEU A 205 3.20 9.96 3.92
N ASP A 206 2.62 9.80 5.11
CA ASP A 206 2.98 10.55 6.31
C ASP A 206 4.46 10.30 6.70
N LYS A 207 4.90 9.04 6.72
CA LYS A 207 6.32 8.69 6.98
C LYS A 207 7.27 9.34 5.97
N ASN A 208 6.91 9.35 4.69
CA ASN A 208 7.75 9.93 3.63
C ASN A 208 7.81 11.46 3.69
N TYR A 209 6.68 12.11 3.96
CA TYR A 209 6.62 13.56 4.15
C TYR A 209 7.53 13.98 5.32
N ASN A 210 7.35 13.36 6.49
CA ASN A 210 8.16 13.66 7.67
C ASN A 210 9.66 13.42 7.43
N ARG A 211 10.03 12.37 6.69
CA ARG A 211 11.42 12.09 6.32
C ARG A 211 12.00 13.16 5.39
N ALA A 212 11.23 13.65 4.43
CA ALA A 212 11.65 14.70 3.50
C ALA A 212 11.86 16.04 4.22
N VAL A 213 10.95 16.40 5.13
CA VAL A 213 11.07 17.60 5.97
C VAL A 213 12.35 17.55 6.81
N ILE A 214 12.58 16.44 7.54
CA ILE A 214 13.80 16.28 8.37
C ILE A 214 15.08 16.38 7.52
N ALA A 215 15.10 15.75 6.34
CA ALA A 215 16.27 15.79 5.47
C ALA A 215 16.60 17.21 4.95
N GLN A 216 15.57 18.06 4.79
CA GLN A 216 15.73 19.45 4.40
C GLN A 216 16.25 20.30 5.56
N THR A 217 15.79 20.08 6.80
CA THR A 217 16.23 20.83 7.99
C THR A 217 17.65 20.48 8.44
N THR A 218 18.17 19.30 8.10
CA THR A 218 19.55 18.88 8.44
C THR A 218 20.63 19.33 7.45
N ARG A 219 20.27 20.10 6.41
CA ARG A 219 21.23 20.63 5.42
C ARG A 219 21.67 22.08 5.67
N ASP A 220 21.16 22.71 6.72
CA ASP A 220 21.59 24.02 7.21
C ASP A 220 22.58 23.87 8.38
#